data_AF-A0A3A9WP30-F1
#
_entry.id   AF-A0A3A9WP30-F1
#
_cell.length_a   1.000
_cell.length_b   1.000
_cell.length_c   1.000
_cell.angle_alpha   90.00
_cell.angle_beta   90.00
_cell.angle_gamma   90.00
#
_symmetry.space_group_name_H-M   'P 1'
#
loop_
_entity.id
_entity.type
_entity.pdbx_description
1 polymer ?
#
loop_
_entity_poly.entity_id
_entity_poly.type
_entity_poly.pdbx_seq_one_letter_code
_entity_poly.pdbx_strand_id
1 'polypeptide(L)'
;MAAALSGATVGQLRTWRQDRGNGPVLRPELAAKPALYSFRDVVALRAFAVLRQDVSLQKIRKALATLKRFGEVEHLSSYSLVAEGDSIVLVGDEGEDHATDLVKHPGQRVIATMADILEEFAPRAGVVVPHLLRPKRHVSVDPGTQGGQPVIVGTRVPFDAVAELVEDGIPPEKIADYYPGVTADAARDAVSFALYVDSYSPGPRAA
;
A
#
# COMPACT_ATOMS: atom_id res chain seq x y z
N MET A 1 -5.90 -7.26 2.75
CA MET A 1 -4.52 -6.75 2.95
C MET A 1 -4.15 -5.54 2.08
N ALA A 2 -4.01 -5.66 0.74
CA ALA A 2 -3.50 -4.55 -0.10
C ALA A 2 -4.28 -3.23 0.04
N ALA A 3 -5.61 -3.30 0.18
CA ALA A 3 -6.46 -2.14 0.46
C ALA A 3 -6.09 -1.46 1.78
N ALA A 4 -5.97 -2.24 2.85
CA ALA A 4 -5.65 -1.77 4.18
C ALA A 4 -4.25 -1.12 4.27
N LEU A 5 -3.24 -1.72 3.63
CA LEU A 5 -1.87 -1.21 3.66
C LEU A 5 -1.61 -0.05 2.69
N SER A 6 -2.44 0.14 1.66
CA SER A 6 -2.30 1.26 0.73
C SER A 6 -3.21 2.45 1.07
N GLY A 7 -4.23 2.26 1.90
CA GLY A 7 -5.27 3.26 2.13
C GLY A 7 -6.34 3.36 1.05
N ALA A 8 -6.19 2.63 -0.05
CA ALA A 8 -7.22 2.52 -1.08
C ALA A 8 -8.33 1.55 -0.65
N THR A 9 -9.57 1.83 -1.03
CA THR A 9 -10.68 0.88 -0.84
C THR A 9 -10.60 -0.28 -1.83
N VAL A 10 -11.19 -1.43 -1.51
CA VAL A 10 -11.31 -2.56 -2.44
C VAL A 10 -11.99 -2.16 -3.76
N GLY A 11 -12.97 -1.25 -3.69
CA GLY A 11 -13.62 -0.67 -4.87
C GLY A 11 -12.68 0.19 -5.74
N GLN A 12 -11.82 0.99 -5.11
CA GLN A 12 -10.77 1.75 -5.81
C GLN A 12 -9.77 0.80 -6.47
N LEU A 13 -9.26 -0.21 -5.75
CA LEU A 13 -8.35 -1.22 -6.32
C LEU A 13 -8.94 -1.89 -7.56
N ARG A 14 -10.21 -2.31 -7.49
CA ARG A 14 -10.92 -2.88 -8.64
C ARG A 14 -11.00 -1.89 -9.81
N THR A 15 -11.30 -0.63 -9.55
CA THR A 15 -11.42 0.42 -10.56
C THR A 15 -10.08 0.81 -11.18
N TRP A 16 -9.01 0.79 -10.39
CA TRP A 16 -7.66 1.16 -10.80
C TRP A 16 -7.01 0.10 -11.69
N ARG A 17 -7.39 -1.18 -11.52
CA ARG A 17 -7.03 -2.28 -12.44
C ARG A 17 -7.75 -2.22 -13.79
N GLN A 18 -8.84 -1.47 -13.89
CA GLN A 18 -9.60 -1.36 -15.14
C GLN A 18 -8.97 -0.33 -16.07
N ASP A 19 -8.85 -0.73 -17.33
CA ASP A 19 -8.60 0.20 -18.42
C ASP A 19 -9.86 1.03 -18.68
N ARG A 20 -9.66 2.34 -18.82
CA ARG A 20 -10.70 3.33 -19.12
C ARG A 20 -10.32 4.22 -20.31
N GLY A 21 -9.49 3.70 -21.22
CA GLY A 21 -9.05 4.34 -22.46
C GLY A 21 -7.59 4.81 -22.46
N ASN A 22 -6.93 4.86 -21.29
CA ASN A 22 -5.52 5.26 -21.14
C ASN A 22 -4.71 4.21 -20.37
N GLY A 23 -5.17 2.97 -20.36
CA GLY A 23 -4.61 1.91 -19.53
C GLY A 23 -5.14 1.91 -18.09
N PRO A 24 -4.86 0.84 -17.33
CA PRO A 24 -5.08 0.81 -15.89
C PRO A 24 -4.11 1.75 -15.18
N VAL A 25 -4.54 2.24 -14.01
CA VAL A 25 -3.67 3.00 -13.09
C VAL A 25 -2.56 2.10 -12.58
N LEU A 26 -2.89 0.87 -12.21
CA LEU A 26 -1.94 -0.16 -11.82
C LEU A 26 -2.41 -1.51 -12.34
N ARG A 27 -1.50 -2.25 -12.97
CA ARG A 27 -1.67 -3.68 -13.26
C ARG A 27 -0.85 -4.43 -12.20
N PRO A 28 -1.46 -5.33 -11.40
CA PRO A 28 -0.71 -6.07 -10.38
C PRO A 28 0.41 -6.88 -11.02
N GLU A 29 1.57 -6.93 -10.38
CA GLU A 29 2.71 -7.74 -10.81
C GLU A 29 2.39 -9.24 -10.69
N LEU A 30 1.61 -9.61 -9.68
CA LEU A 30 1.22 -10.99 -9.42
C LEU A 30 -0.01 -11.38 -10.25
N ALA A 31 0.21 -12.23 -11.25
CA ALA A 31 -0.83 -12.74 -12.15
C ALA A 31 -1.72 -13.80 -11.46
N ALA A 32 -2.57 -13.37 -10.52
CA ALA A 32 -3.44 -14.24 -9.72
C ALA A 32 -4.94 -13.93 -9.88
N LYS A 33 -5.79 -14.93 -9.58
CA LYS A 33 -7.25 -14.79 -9.46
C LYS A 33 -7.71 -15.44 -8.14
N PRO A 34 -8.23 -14.66 -7.16
CA PRO A 34 -8.39 -13.20 -7.15
C PRO A 34 -7.04 -12.46 -7.25
N ALA A 35 -7.09 -11.17 -7.63
CA ALA A 35 -5.88 -10.37 -7.83
C ALA A 35 -5.06 -10.24 -6.54
N LEU A 36 -3.79 -10.63 -6.61
CA LEU A 36 -2.79 -10.43 -5.56
C LEU A 36 -1.89 -9.26 -5.95
N TYR A 37 -1.27 -8.63 -4.95
CA TYR A 37 -0.44 -7.45 -5.12
C TYR A 37 0.91 -7.70 -4.47
N SER A 38 1.99 -7.37 -5.16
CA SER A 38 3.34 -7.40 -4.58
C SER A 38 3.52 -6.27 -3.56
N PHE A 39 4.62 -6.30 -2.81
CA PHE A 39 5.01 -5.16 -1.98
C PHE A 39 5.14 -3.87 -2.80
N ARG A 40 5.74 -3.96 -3.99
CA ARG A 40 5.91 -2.80 -4.90
C ARG A 40 4.57 -2.26 -5.36
N ASP A 41 3.63 -3.13 -5.69
CA ASP A 41 2.26 -2.75 -6.01
C ASP A 41 1.64 -1.97 -4.85
N VAL A 42 1.79 -2.43 -3.60
CA VAL A 42 1.24 -1.75 -2.42
C VAL A 42 1.86 -0.37 -2.24
N VAL A 43 3.17 -0.21 -2.43
CA VAL A 43 3.83 1.11 -2.41
C VAL A 43 3.24 2.03 -3.48
N ALA A 44 3.09 1.56 -4.72
CA ALA A 44 2.50 2.35 -5.81
C ALA A 44 1.03 2.73 -5.51
N LEU A 45 0.22 1.79 -5.00
CA LEU A 45 -1.15 2.05 -4.59
C LEU A 45 -1.22 3.11 -3.48
N ARG A 46 -0.28 3.06 -2.53
CA ARG A 46 -0.18 4.01 -1.42
C ARG A 46 0.15 5.41 -1.93
N ALA A 47 1.11 5.53 -2.86
CA ALA A 47 1.39 6.78 -3.56
C ALA A 47 0.12 7.34 -4.25
N PHE A 48 -0.65 6.50 -4.95
CA PHE A 48 -1.91 6.96 -5.56
C PHE A 48 -2.95 7.38 -4.54
N ALA A 49 -3.06 6.70 -3.40
CA ALA A 49 -3.97 7.07 -2.32
C ALA A 49 -3.59 8.42 -1.69
N VAL A 50 -2.30 8.70 -1.54
CA VAL A 50 -1.79 10.02 -1.12
C VAL A 50 -2.13 11.08 -2.17
N LEU A 51 -1.73 10.89 -3.43
CA LEU A 51 -2.03 11.83 -4.53
C LEU A 51 -3.53 12.10 -4.69
N ARG A 52 -4.39 11.10 -4.46
CA ARG A 52 -5.85 11.23 -4.56
C ARG A 52 -6.45 12.27 -3.61
N GLN A 53 -5.74 12.66 -2.56
CA GLN A 53 -6.20 13.69 -1.61
C GLN A 53 -6.23 15.07 -2.28
N ASP A 54 -5.27 15.34 -3.17
CA ASP A 54 -5.11 16.65 -3.80
C ASP A 54 -5.52 16.66 -5.29
N VAL A 55 -5.39 15.53 -5.99
CA VAL A 55 -5.61 15.46 -7.45
C VAL A 55 -6.65 14.44 -7.91
N SER A 56 -7.38 14.78 -8.99
CA SER A 56 -8.43 13.92 -9.57
C SER A 56 -7.88 12.62 -10.18
N LEU A 57 -8.71 11.57 -10.30
CA LEU A 57 -8.24 10.26 -10.80
C LEU A 57 -7.91 10.31 -12.29
N GLN A 58 -8.62 11.16 -13.01
CA GLN A 58 -8.34 11.44 -14.41
C GLN A 58 -6.97 12.10 -14.57
N LYS A 59 -6.57 13.00 -13.65
CA LYS A 59 -5.22 13.60 -13.67
C LYS A 59 -4.13 12.57 -13.41
N ILE A 60 -4.31 11.70 -12.41
CA ILE A 60 -3.39 10.57 -12.17
C ILE A 60 -3.27 9.69 -13.43
N ARG A 61 -4.39 9.32 -14.05
CA ARG A 61 -4.36 8.54 -15.31
C ARG A 61 -3.63 9.28 -16.44
N LYS A 62 -3.83 10.59 -16.58
CA LYS A 62 -3.14 11.40 -17.59
C LYS A 62 -1.63 11.42 -17.35
N ALA A 63 -1.19 11.64 -16.12
CA ALA A 63 0.23 11.63 -15.76
C ALA A 63 0.89 10.27 -16.05
N LEU A 64 0.23 9.16 -15.67
CA LEU A 64 0.73 7.82 -15.96
C LEU A 64 0.79 7.51 -17.46
N ALA A 65 -0.17 8.02 -18.24
CA ALA A 65 -0.13 7.91 -19.70
C ALA A 65 0.96 8.79 -20.32
N THR A 66 1.31 9.92 -19.72
CA THR A 66 2.46 10.74 -20.11
C THR A 66 3.78 10.02 -19.82
N LEU A 67 3.92 9.46 -18.61
CA LEU A 67 5.09 8.70 -18.18
C LEU A 67 5.40 7.54 -19.16
N LYS A 68 4.38 6.73 -19.48
CA LYS A 68 4.51 5.66 -20.50
C LYS A 68 4.91 6.17 -21.89
N ARG A 69 4.43 7.36 -22.30
CA ARG A 69 4.78 7.96 -23.59
C ARG A 69 6.23 8.45 -23.64
N PHE A 70 6.82 8.78 -22.50
CA PHE A 70 8.24 9.11 -22.39
C PHE A 70 9.16 7.88 -22.36
N GLY A 71 8.60 6.66 -22.45
CA GLY A 71 9.38 5.43 -22.50
C GLY A 71 9.73 4.88 -21.12
N GLU A 72 9.17 5.45 -20.06
CA GLU A 72 9.31 4.95 -18.69
C GLU A 72 8.57 3.61 -18.54
N VAL A 73 9.35 2.54 -18.36
CA VAL A 73 8.87 1.15 -18.30
C VAL A 73 9.08 0.49 -16.94
N GLU A 74 9.68 1.19 -15.98
CA GLU A 74 9.87 0.62 -14.65
C GLU A 74 8.54 0.51 -13.89
N HIS A 75 8.59 -0.20 -12.77
CA HIS A 75 7.44 -0.32 -11.89
C HIS A 75 7.11 1.03 -11.25
N LEU A 76 5.84 1.35 -11.07
CA LEU A 76 5.40 2.66 -10.57
C LEU A 76 5.92 3.04 -9.18
N SER A 77 6.43 2.07 -8.42
CA SER A 77 7.07 2.28 -7.12
C SER A 77 8.51 2.80 -7.21
N SER A 78 9.17 2.79 -8.38
CA SER A 78 10.50 3.38 -8.53
C SER A 78 10.46 4.88 -8.83
N TYR A 79 9.29 5.41 -9.20
CA TYR A 79 9.11 6.82 -9.49
C TYR A 79 8.62 7.61 -8.27
N SER A 80 9.24 8.76 -8.00
CA SER A 80 8.74 9.74 -7.04
C SER A 80 7.74 10.67 -7.74
N LEU A 81 6.44 10.40 -7.55
CA LEU A 81 5.35 11.20 -8.10
C LEU A 81 4.77 12.12 -7.04
N VAL A 82 4.73 13.41 -7.35
CA VAL A 82 4.42 14.49 -6.42
C VAL A 82 3.23 15.29 -6.92
N ALA A 83 2.26 15.60 -6.04
CA ALA A 83 1.20 16.55 -6.36
C ALA A 83 1.74 17.98 -6.24
N GLU A 84 1.57 18.80 -7.28
CA GLU A 84 1.93 20.22 -7.27
C GLU A 84 0.68 21.04 -7.61
N GLY A 85 0.00 21.52 -6.57
CA GLY A 85 -1.31 22.16 -6.70
C GLY A 85 -2.32 21.24 -7.39
N ASP A 86 -2.57 21.49 -8.67
CA ASP A 86 -3.50 20.72 -9.49
C ASP A 86 -2.81 19.82 -10.54
N SER A 87 -1.48 19.69 -10.45
CA SER A 87 -0.56 19.00 -11.36
C SER A 87 0.10 17.76 -10.70
N ILE A 88 0.80 16.94 -11.50
CA ILE A 88 1.64 15.82 -10.99
C ILE A 88 3.02 15.93 -11.62
N VAL A 89 4.06 15.89 -10.79
CA VAL A 89 5.46 16.06 -11.19
C VAL A 89 6.24 14.78 -10.91
N LEU A 90 7.11 14.40 -11.84
CA LEU A 90 8.13 13.37 -11.63
C LEU A 90 9.38 14.02 -11.07
N VAL A 91 9.83 13.59 -9.89
CA VAL A 91 11.07 14.04 -9.27
C VAL A 91 12.18 13.04 -9.63
N GLY A 92 13.27 13.54 -10.22
CA GLY A 92 14.48 12.74 -10.47
C GLY A 92 15.27 12.46 -9.19
N ASP A 93 16.17 11.46 -9.24
CA ASP A 93 17.04 11.10 -8.12
C ASP A 93 17.98 12.27 -7.74
N GLU A 94 18.37 12.32 -6.46
CA GLU A 94 19.20 13.39 -5.88
C GLU A 94 20.50 13.59 -6.69
N GLY A 95 20.57 14.72 -7.40
CA GLY A 95 21.72 15.09 -8.24
C GLY A 95 21.34 15.63 -9.62
N GLU A 96 20.13 15.35 -10.10
CA GLU A 96 19.60 15.90 -11.35
C GLU A 96 18.47 16.90 -11.06
N ASP A 97 18.71 18.18 -11.34
CA ASP A 97 17.73 19.29 -11.23
C ASP A 97 16.61 19.22 -12.31
N HIS A 98 16.11 18.02 -12.61
CA HIS A 98 15.11 17.78 -13.65
C HIS A 98 13.81 17.27 -13.03
N ALA A 99 13.05 18.18 -12.41
CA ALA A 99 11.65 17.93 -12.12
C ALA A 99 10.84 18.08 -13.43
N THR A 100 10.26 16.98 -13.92
CA THR A 100 9.43 17.00 -15.14
C THR A 100 7.96 17.08 -14.73
N ASP A 101 7.30 18.22 -14.99
CA ASP A 101 5.86 18.33 -14.82
C ASP A 101 5.15 17.45 -15.86
N LEU A 102 4.41 16.43 -15.40
CA LEU A 102 3.68 15.49 -16.26
C LEU A 102 2.32 16.02 -16.74
N VAL A 103 1.90 17.20 -16.25
CA VAL A 103 0.53 17.72 -16.41
C VAL A 103 0.44 19.21 -16.84
N LYS A 104 1.19 20.20 -16.29
CA LYS A 104 1.05 21.64 -16.63
C LYS A 104 2.34 22.49 -16.73
N HIS A 105 2.96 23.01 -15.65
CA HIS A 105 4.10 23.96 -15.66
C HIS A 105 4.89 23.99 -14.31
N PRO A 106 6.23 24.16 -14.30
CA PRO A 106 7.10 23.93 -13.13
C PRO A 106 7.22 25.15 -12.21
N GLY A 107 7.13 24.99 -10.88
CA GLY A 107 7.62 26.05 -9.97
C GLY A 107 7.51 25.87 -8.46
N GLN A 108 6.76 24.91 -7.92
CA GLN A 108 6.56 24.79 -6.47
C GLN A 108 6.30 23.34 -6.00
N ARG A 109 7.34 22.71 -5.47
CA ARG A 109 7.35 21.30 -5.04
C ARG A 109 6.53 21.04 -3.76
N VAL A 110 5.63 20.06 -3.74
CA VAL A 110 5.15 19.39 -2.51
C VAL A 110 5.58 17.93 -2.55
N ILE A 111 6.83 17.64 -2.19
CA ILE A 111 7.38 16.30 -2.31
C ILE A 111 6.68 15.37 -1.30
N ALA A 112 5.81 14.48 -1.75
CA ALA A 112 5.58 13.23 -1.02
C ALA A 112 6.79 12.35 -1.30
N THR A 113 7.77 12.39 -0.41
CA THR A 113 8.97 11.56 -0.53
C THR A 113 8.58 10.09 -0.38
N MET A 114 9.45 9.18 -0.82
CA MET A 114 9.26 7.76 -0.51
C MET A 114 9.08 7.54 1.00
N ALA A 115 9.74 8.33 1.85
CA ALA A 115 9.55 8.28 3.29
C ALA A 115 8.09 8.64 3.69
N ASP A 116 7.53 9.72 3.14
CA ASP A 116 6.15 10.14 3.43
C ASP A 116 5.12 9.09 2.97
N ILE A 117 5.41 8.38 1.88
CA ILE A 117 4.56 7.28 1.41
C ILE A 117 4.59 6.12 2.40
N LEU A 118 5.71 5.85 3.08
CA LEU A 118 5.81 4.75 4.05
C LEU A 118 5.18 5.09 5.41
N GLU A 119 5.19 6.36 5.79
CA GLU A 119 4.67 6.85 7.07
C GLU A 119 3.15 6.68 7.23
N GLU A 120 2.68 6.71 8.48
CA GLU A 120 1.24 6.71 8.78
C GLU A 120 0.54 7.94 8.20
N PHE A 121 -0.63 7.75 7.59
CA PHE A 121 -1.41 8.86 7.04
C PHE A 121 -2.92 8.58 7.04
N ALA A 122 -3.73 9.63 6.85
CA ALA A 122 -5.18 9.55 6.85
C ALA A 122 -5.77 9.93 5.48
N PRO A 123 -6.01 8.96 4.55
CA PRO A 123 -6.51 9.27 3.20
C PRO A 123 -7.92 9.84 3.19
N ARG A 124 -8.68 9.67 4.28
CA ARG A 124 -10.05 10.15 4.45
C ARG A 124 -10.42 10.17 5.93
N ALA A 125 -11.42 10.98 6.27
CA ALA A 125 -11.93 11.10 7.64
C ALA A 125 -12.30 9.72 8.22
N GLY A 126 -11.82 9.47 9.45
CA GLY A 126 -12.08 8.21 10.18
C GLY A 126 -11.25 7.02 9.72
N VAL A 127 -10.27 7.20 8.82
CA VAL A 127 -9.37 6.13 8.38
C VAL A 127 -7.93 6.53 8.62
N VAL A 128 -7.22 5.70 9.39
CA VAL A 128 -5.78 5.79 9.60
C VAL A 128 -5.14 4.61 8.89
N VAL A 129 -4.17 4.90 8.03
CA VAL A 129 -3.38 3.92 7.31
C VAL A 129 -2.03 3.82 8.02
N PRO A 130 -1.71 2.68 8.65
CA PRO A 130 -0.55 2.59 9.52
C PRO A 130 0.75 2.63 8.70
N HIS A 131 1.88 2.87 9.38
CA HIS A 131 3.20 2.82 8.76
C HIS A 131 3.41 1.51 7.98
N LEU A 132 3.80 1.58 6.70
CA LEU A 132 3.81 0.42 5.81
C LEU A 132 4.75 -0.69 6.29
N LEU A 133 5.99 -0.36 6.66
CA LEU A 133 6.99 -1.35 7.09
C LEU A 133 6.75 -1.89 8.51
N ARG A 134 5.93 -1.20 9.30
CA ARG A 134 5.72 -1.50 10.73
C ARG A 134 4.30 -1.13 11.15
N PRO A 135 3.28 -1.85 10.64
CA PRO A 135 1.89 -1.46 10.86
C PRO A 135 1.42 -1.63 12.32
N LYS A 136 2.15 -2.42 13.11
CA LYS A 136 2.00 -2.53 14.57
C LYS A 136 3.38 -2.68 15.21
N ARG A 137 3.45 -2.55 16.54
CA ARG A 137 4.71 -2.69 17.28
C ARG A 137 5.40 -4.03 17.02
N HIS A 138 4.64 -5.12 16.97
CA HIS A 138 5.13 -6.48 16.75
C HIS A 138 4.81 -7.06 15.37
N VAL A 139 4.36 -6.25 14.41
CA VAL A 139 4.13 -6.67 13.02
C VAL A 139 5.02 -5.86 12.09
N SER A 140 5.78 -6.53 11.24
CA SER A 140 6.66 -5.92 10.25
C SER A 140 6.30 -6.35 8.84
N VAL A 141 6.53 -5.47 7.87
CA VAL A 141 6.42 -5.75 6.43
C VAL A 141 7.77 -5.49 5.80
N ASP A 142 8.33 -6.52 5.17
CA ASP A 142 9.62 -6.45 4.49
C ASP A 142 9.52 -7.23 3.17
N PRO A 143 9.80 -6.62 1.99
CA PRO A 143 9.78 -7.33 0.72
C PRO A 143 10.74 -8.54 0.68
N GLY A 144 11.83 -8.52 1.45
CA GLY A 144 12.77 -9.65 1.57
C GLY A 144 12.24 -10.81 2.40
N THR A 145 11.15 -10.60 3.15
CA THR A 145 10.54 -11.59 4.03
C THR A 145 9.14 -11.94 3.54
N GLN A 146 8.96 -13.18 3.05
CA GLN A 146 7.70 -13.65 2.49
C GLN A 146 7.07 -12.70 1.44
N GLY A 147 7.91 -12.01 0.65
CA GLY A 147 7.46 -11.11 -0.41
C GLY A 147 6.71 -9.86 0.10
N GLY A 148 6.92 -9.46 1.36
CA GLY A 148 6.19 -8.35 1.97
C GLY A 148 4.84 -8.74 2.56
N GLN A 149 4.59 -10.03 2.80
CA GLN A 149 3.52 -10.44 3.72
C GLN A 149 3.85 -9.90 5.12
N PRO A 150 2.90 -9.27 5.84
CA PRO A 150 3.12 -8.86 7.21
C PRO A 150 3.37 -10.09 8.09
N VAL A 151 4.43 -10.04 8.89
CA VAL A 151 4.85 -11.13 9.76
C VAL A 151 5.09 -10.61 11.18
N ILE A 152 5.10 -11.52 12.14
CA ILE A 152 5.54 -11.19 13.51
C ILE A 152 7.02 -10.84 13.49
N VAL A 153 7.37 -9.69 14.08
CA VAL A 153 8.73 -9.16 14.14
C VAL A 153 9.71 -10.21 14.67
N GLY A 154 10.84 -10.38 13.99
CA GLY A 154 11.87 -11.35 14.35
C GLY A 154 11.55 -12.79 13.94
N THR A 155 10.45 -13.01 13.22
CA THR A 155 10.04 -14.33 12.73
C THR A 155 9.66 -14.27 11.25
N ARG A 156 9.36 -15.43 10.66
CA ARG A 156 8.67 -15.54 9.37
C ARG A 156 7.22 -16.00 9.54
N VAL A 157 6.65 -15.87 10.74
CA VAL A 157 5.29 -16.31 11.04
C VAL A 157 4.32 -15.23 10.59
N PRO A 158 3.40 -15.53 9.65
CA PRO A 158 2.40 -14.57 9.20
C PRO A 158 1.50 -14.09 10.35
N PHE A 159 1.13 -12.81 10.33
CA PHE A 159 0.26 -12.26 11.37
C PHE A 159 -1.14 -12.91 11.36
N ASP A 160 -1.66 -13.22 10.17
CA ASP A 160 -2.97 -13.81 9.96
C ASP A 160 -3.02 -15.25 10.49
N ALA A 161 -1.99 -16.05 10.26
CA ALA A 161 -1.88 -17.38 10.86
C ALA A 161 -1.88 -17.37 12.40
N VAL A 162 -1.34 -16.32 13.03
CA VAL A 162 -1.43 -16.14 14.49
C VAL A 162 -2.82 -15.68 14.91
N ALA A 163 -3.41 -14.74 14.17
CA ALA A 163 -4.74 -14.22 14.45
C ALA A 163 -5.81 -15.31 14.34
N GLU A 164 -5.73 -16.17 13.33
CA GLU A 164 -6.63 -17.32 13.12
C GLU A 164 -6.59 -18.29 14.31
N LEU A 165 -5.42 -18.63 14.84
CA LEU A 165 -5.34 -19.46 16.06
C LEU A 165 -6.05 -18.82 17.25
N VAL A 166 -5.94 -17.50 17.40
CA VAL A 166 -6.63 -16.79 18.50
C VAL A 166 -8.13 -16.75 18.27
N GLU A 167 -8.57 -16.55 17.02
CA GLU A 167 -9.99 -16.61 16.63
C GLU A 167 -10.60 -18.00 16.88
N ASP A 168 -9.83 -19.06 16.63
CA ASP A 168 -10.19 -20.46 16.92
C ASP A 168 -10.18 -20.81 18.43
N GLY A 169 -9.90 -19.83 19.30
CA GLY A 169 -10.02 -19.94 20.75
C GLY A 169 -8.71 -20.27 21.47
N ILE A 170 -7.57 -20.26 20.79
CA ILE A 170 -6.27 -20.38 21.47
C ILE A 170 -5.94 -19.05 22.16
N PRO A 171 -5.77 -19.00 23.48
CA PRO A 171 -5.46 -17.75 24.15
C PRO A 171 -4.06 -17.24 23.73
N PRO A 172 -3.84 -15.92 23.60
CA PRO A 172 -2.55 -15.34 23.18
C PRO A 172 -1.33 -15.87 23.95
N GLU A 173 -1.50 -16.20 25.22
CA GLU A 173 -0.46 -16.72 26.12
C GLU A 173 0.00 -18.14 25.72
N LYS A 174 -0.79 -18.85 24.91
CA LYS A 174 -0.51 -20.21 24.43
C LYS A 174 -0.01 -20.26 23.00
N ILE A 175 0.06 -19.12 22.31
CA ILE A 175 0.55 -19.08 20.93
C ILE A 175 2.01 -19.55 20.82
N ALA A 176 2.83 -19.33 21.84
CA ALA A 176 4.21 -19.80 21.86
C ALA A 176 4.34 -21.34 21.78
N ASP A 177 3.29 -22.08 22.16
CA ASP A 177 3.27 -23.55 22.05
C ASP A 177 3.21 -24.00 20.57
N TYR A 178 2.69 -23.15 19.68
CA TYR A 178 2.61 -23.37 18.22
C TYR A 178 3.74 -22.66 17.48
N TYR A 179 4.03 -21.43 17.89
CA TYR A 179 5.04 -20.58 17.29
C TYR A 179 5.98 -20.04 18.38
N PRO A 180 7.08 -20.76 18.72
CA PRO A 180 7.94 -20.42 19.85
C PRO A 180 8.55 -19.01 19.84
N GLY A 181 8.62 -18.36 18.67
CA GLY A 181 9.11 -16.98 18.51
C GLY A 181 8.04 -15.90 18.69
N VAL A 182 6.78 -16.26 18.95
CA VAL A 182 5.65 -15.33 19.03
C VAL A 182 5.22 -15.16 20.48
N THR A 183 5.38 -13.93 20.99
CA THR A 183 4.95 -13.57 22.35
C THR A 183 3.44 -13.33 22.42
N ALA A 184 2.87 -13.34 23.63
CA ALA A 184 1.46 -13.01 23.83
C ALA A 184 1.10 -11.60 23.33
N ASP A 185 1.98 -10.61 23.54
CA ASP A 185 1.78 -9.25 23.03
C ASP A 185 1.83 -9.19 21.50
N ALA A 186 2.73 -9.98 20.88
CA ALA A 186 2.77 -10.09 19.43
C ALA A 186 1.50 -10.73 18.87
N ALA A 187 0.96 -11.74 19.55
CA ALA A 187 -0.32 -12.35 19.18
C ALA A 187 -1.50 -11.36 19.28
N ARG A 188 -1.54 -10.53 20.33
CA ARG A 188 -2.57 -9.47 20.46
C ARG A 188 -2.44 -8.41 19.37
N ASP A 189 -1.21 -7.99 19.03
CA ASP A 189 -0.95 -7.08 17.92
C ASP A 189 -1.37 -7.68 16.57
N ALA A 190 -1.13 -8.98 16.38
CA ALA A 190 -1.53 -9.71 15.18
C ALA A 190 -3.06 -9.70 15.01
N VAL A 191 -3.80 -10.02 16.07
CA VAL A 191 -5.27 -9.95 16.09
C VAL A 191 -5.76 -8.53 15.83
N SER A 192 -5.19 -7.54 16.51
CA SER A 192 -5.55 -6.12 16.29
C SER A 192 -5.31 -5.69 14.84
N PHE A 193 -4.23 -6.17 14.22
CA PHE A 193 -3.94 -5.89 12.82
C PHE A 193 -4.86 -6.65 11.86
N ALA A 194 -5.23 -7.89 12.16
CA ALA A 194 -6.22 -8.64 11.39
C ALA A 194 -7.56 -7.94 11.36
N LEU A 195 -8.10 -7.53 12.51
CA LEU A 195 -9.33 -6.74 12.59
C LEU A 195 -9.25 -5.44 11.76
N TYR A 196 -8.09 -4.77 11.77
CA TYR A 196 -7.86 -3.61 10.93
C TYR A 196 -7.91 -3.97 9.44
N VAL A 197 -7.22 -5.03 9.02
CA VAL A 197 -7.20 -5.47 7.62
C VAL A 197 -8.61 -5.87 7.15
N ASP A 198 -9.38 -6.55 8.00
CA ASP A 198 -10.73 -7.03 7.69
C ASP A 198 -11.74 -5.90 7.57
N SER A 199 -11.51 -4.77 8.25
CA SER A 199 -12.34 -3.56 8.08
C SER A 199 -12.34 -3.00 6.64
N TYR A 200 -11.38 -3.41 5.81
CA TYR A 200 -11.31 -3.05 4.39
C TYR A 200 -11.95 -4.08 3.47
N SER A 201 -12.19 -5.30 3.94
CA SER A 201 -12.89 -6.32 3.17
C SER A 201 -14.38 -5.94 3.11
N PRO A 202 -15.03 -6.02 1.94
CA PRO A 202 -16.48 -5.95 1.92
C PRO A 202 -16.98 -7.13 2.77
N GLY A 203 -17.79 -6.83 3.80
CA GLY A 203 -18.36 -7.85 4.68
C GLY A 203 -19.01 -8.99 3.88
N PRO A 204 -19.21 -10.17 4.49
CA PRO A 204 -19.72 -11.34 3.78
C PRO A 204 -20.98 -10.95 3.01
N ARG A 205 -20.99 -11.25 1.71
CA ARG A 205 -22.23 -11.18 0.93
C ARG A 205 -23.20 -12.14 1.62
N ALA A 206 -24.24 -11.59 2.23
CA ALA A 206 -25.40 -12.39 2.61
C ALA A 206 -25.82 -13.19 1.36
N ALA A 207 -25.76 -14.50 1.49
CA ALA A 207 -26.20 -15.45 0.48
C ALA A 207 -27.71 -15.35 0.26
#